data_AF-A0A2E6GXN2-F1
#
_entry.id   AF-A0A2E6GXN2-F1
#
_cell.length_a   1.000
_cell.length_b   1.000
_cell.length_c   1.000
_cell.angle_alpha   90.00
_cell.angle_beta   90.00
_cell.angle_gamma   90.00
#
_symmetry.space_group_name_H-M   'P 1'
#
loop_
_entity.id
_entity.type
_entity.pdbx_description
1 polymer ?
#
loop_
_entity_poly.entity_id
_entity_poly.type
_entity_poly.pdbx_seq_one_letter_code
_entity_poly.pdbx_strand_id
1 'polypeptide(L)'
;MKKVDFKSLIKFLIISIFFTSCSKEEPNLISVLNNNIADAAFHHINSIVDIELGYFEDNSDLNGLNSFLIKEHDTCPDITLSFSNDSSYIDSLWIDYGEEGCEWKGRTKTGKILITQNGKRNQTGTITKVELINLIIDDYAILGTQIIERSEVEINSGNWIGTDHVQVNDARIKNNKQLSEFIWNSDRVRQGNIENGELIFCIEGNMNGINSEGFKYTITTRTPLKHKLYCPRIISGVLNVFDESGINPQTIDYGNGTCDLEAIISTEYNNFEVSLW
;
A
#
# COMPACT_ATOMS: atom_id res chain seq x y z
N MET A 1 17.55 53.75 78.98
CA MET A 1 16.54 53.26 78.02
C MET A 1 17.26 52.40 76.99
N LYS A 2 16.96 51.09 76.96
CA LYS A 2 17.69 50.08 76.17
C LYS A 2 17.25 50.13 74.70
N LYS A 3 18.22 50.13 73.78
CA LYS A 3 18.03 49.88 72.34
C LYS A 3 17.74 48.38 72.14
N VAL A 4 16.72 48.07 71.35
CA VAL A 4 16.43 46.71 70.88
C VAL A 4 17.18 46.51 69.57
N ASP A 5 18.02 45.48 69.53
CA ASP A 5 18.82 45.11 68.36
C ASP A 5 18.04 44.09 67.53
N PHE A 6 17.74 44.45 66.28
CA PHE A 6 16.91 43.70 65.34
C PHE A 6 17.79 42.70 64.58
N LYS A 7 17.96 41.49 65.13
CA LYS A 7 18.57 40.38 64.41
C LYS A 7 17.78 39.09 64.61
N SER A 8 17.51 38.45 63.48
CA SER A 8 17.16 37.04 63.29
C SER A 8 15.66 36.69 63.40
N LEU A 9 15.04 36.40 62.24
CA LEU A 9 14.60 35.04 61.84
C LEU A 9 13.58 35.15 60.69
N ILE A 10 14.06 35.26 59.45
CA ILE A 10 13.25 34.91 58.28
C ILE A 10 13.69 33.50 57.88
N LYS A 11 12.89 32.50 58.27
CA LYS A 11 13.00 31.14 57.72
C LYS A 11 12.50 31.19 56.28
N PHE A 12 13.43 31.24 55.32
CA PHE A 12 13.12 31.03 53.92
C PHE A 12 12.84 29.53 53.71
N LEU A 13 11.56 29.18 53.60
CA LEU A 13 11.12 27.87 53.13
C LEU A 13 11.32 27.84 51.61
N ILE A 14 12.46 27.31 51.16
CA ILE A 14 12.72 27.08 49.73
C ILE A 14 11.86 25.89 49.31
N ILE A 15 10.69 26.17 48.75
CA ILE A 15 9.89 25.19 48.01
C ILE A 15 10.66 24.91 46.71
N SER A 16 11.34 23.76 46.66
CA SER A 16 11.85 23.22 45.39
C SER A 16 10.65 22.81 44.54
N ILE A 17 10.25 23.71 43.66
CA ILE A 17 9.34 23.40 42.56
C ILE A 17 10.13 22.52 41.61
N PHE A 18 9.97 21.21 41.72
CA PHE A 18 10.35 20.28 40.67
C PHE A 18 9.47 20.58 39.46
N PHE A 19 9.95 21.42 38.54
CA PHE A 19 9.38 21.49 37.20
C PHE A 19 9.70 20.17 36.51
N THR A 20 8.82 19.19 36.65
CA THR A 20 8.79 18.04 35.76
C THR A 20 8.32 18.57 34.41
N SER A 21 9.25 19.02 33.59
CA SER A 21 8.99 19.25 32.18
C SER A 21 8.69 17.89 31.58
N CYS A 22 7.40 17.58 31.44
CA CYS A 22 6.95 16.47 30.62
C CYS A 22 7.19 16.94 29.18
N SER A 23 8.39 16.67 28.64
CA SER A 23 8.60 16.78 27.20
C SER A 23 7.66 15.77 26.57
N LYS A 24 6.61 16.25 25.90
CA LYS A 24 5.82 15.37 25.02
C LYS A 24 6.80 14.83 23.99
N GLU A 25 7.07 13.53 24.04
CA GLU A 25 7.80 12.87 22.97
C GLU A 25 6.95 13.01 21.70
N GLU A 26 7.55 13.55 20.65
CA GLU A 26 6.90 13.59 19.34
C GLU A 26 6.65 12.15 18.89
N PRO A 27 5.45 11.84 18.38
CA PRO A 27 5.12 10.48 17.95
C PRO A 27 6.05 10.06 16.81
N ASN A 28 6.65 8.86 16.93
CA ASN A 28 7.44 8.28 15.84
C ASN A 28 6.50 7.86 14.70
N LEU A 29 6.62 8.52 13.53
CA LEU A 29 5.78 8.27 12.36
C LEU A 29 6.41 7.30 11.35
N ILE A 30 7.59 6.75 11.62
CA ILE A 30 8.37 6.02 10.61
C ILE A 30 7.64 4.79 10.07
N SER A 31 6.93 4.03 10.93
CA SER A 31 6.15 2.86 10.52
C SER A 31 5.00 3.26 9.60
N VAL A 32 4.35 4.38 9.89
CA VAL A 32 3.25 4.91 9.06
C VAL A 32 3.77 5.37 7.70
N LEU A 33 4.88 6.12 7.68
CA LEU A 33 5.49 6.60 6.43
C LEU A 33 6.03 5.46 5.57
N ASN A 34 6.67 4.45 6.19
CA ASN A 34 7.11 3.25 5.48
C ASN A 34 5.92 2.45 4.94
N ASN A 35 4.82 2.32 5.69
CA ASN A 35 3.61 1.69 5.19
C ASN A 35 3.00 2.45 4.01
N ASN A 36 2.92 3.79 4.06
CA ASN A 36 2.43 4.61 2.94
C ASN A 36 3.14 4.24 1.63
N ILE A 37 4.46 4.12 1.66
CA ILE A 37 5.27 3.76 0.49
C ILE A 37 4.99 2.32 0.04
N ALA A 38 5.11 1.32 0.94
CA ALA A 38 4.92 -0.08 0.56
C ALA A 38 3.50 -0.37 0.07
N ASP A 39 2.50 0.15 0.77
CA ASP A 39 1.11 -0.07 0.43
C ASP A 39 0.78 0.53 -0.94
N ALA A 40 1.23 1.76 -1.22
CA ALA A 40 1.06 2.37 -2.53
C ALA A 40 1.85 1.64 -3.63
N ALA A 41 3.04 1.12 -3.35
CA ALA A 41 3.83 0.31 -4.29
C ALA A 41 3.10 -0.97 -4.70
N PHE A 42 2.62 -1.75 -3.74
CA PHE A 42 1.92 -3.00 -4.05
C PHE A 42 0.52 -2.76 -4.61
N HIS A 43 -0.18 -1.67 -4.26
CA HIS A 43 -1.40 -1.29 -4.98
C HIS A 43 -1.12 -0.93 -6.43
N HIS A 44 -0.06 -0.17 -6.71
CA HIS A 44 0.33 0.17 -8.07
C HIS A 44 0.68 -1.08 -8.89
N ILE A 45 1.41 -2.03 -8.30
CA ILE A 45 1.71 -3.34 -8.91
C ILE A 45 0.42 -4.12 -9.19
N ASN A 46 -0.53 -4.17 -8.25
CA ASN A 46 -1.84 -4.80 -8.48
C ASN A 46 -2.58 -4.17 -9.66
N SER A 47 -2.56 -2.85 -9.79
CA SER A 47 -3.18 -2.16 -10.92
C SER A 47 -2.51 -2.50 -12.25
N ILE A 48 -1.17 -2.59 -12.28
CA ILE A 48 -0.45 -3.08 -13.48
C ILE A 48 -0.90 -4.50 -13.83
N VAL A 49 -0.90 -5.42 -12.86
CA VAL A 49 -1.30 -6.82 -13.06
C VAL A 49 -2.71 -6.91 -13.63
N ASP A 50 -3.64 -6.17 -13.04
CA ASP A 50 -5.03 -6.13 -13.47
C ASP A 50 -5.19 -5.57 -14.88
N ILE A 51 -4.54 -4.44 -15.16
CA ILE A 51 -4.59 -3.74 -16.44
C ILE A 51 -4.02 -4.61 -17.55
N GLU A 52 -2.79 -5.11 -17.40
CA GLU A 52 -2.14 -5.85 -18.47
C GLU A 52 -2.84 -7.19 -18.73
N LEU A 53 -3.10 -7.99 -17.68
CA LEU A 53 -3.79 -9.26 -17.88
C LEU A 53 -5.18 -9.08 -18.47
N GLY A 54 -5.99 -8.17 -17.93
CA GLY A 54 -7.35 -7.97 -18.43
C GLY A 54 -7.36 -7.43 -19.87
N TYR A 55 -6.42 -6.56 -20.23
CA TYR A 55 -6.28 -6.09 -21.62
C TYR A 55 -5.92 -7.23 -22.59
N PHE A 56 -4.92 -8.05 -22.27
CA PHE A 56 -4.48 -9.13 -23.16
C PHE A 56 -5.47 -10.30 -23.20
N GLU A 57 -6.15 -10.61 -22.10
CA GLU A 57 -7.22 -11.62 -22.09
C GLU A 57 -8.43 -11.18 -22.95
N ASP A 58 -8.83 -9.90 -22.86
CA ASP A 58 -9.94 -9.36 -23.67
C ASP A 58 -9.58 -9.32 -25.17
N ASN A 59 -8.35 -8.90 -25.53
CA ASN A 59 -7.90 -8.90 -26.94
C ASN A 59 -7.61 -10.29 -27.51
N SER A 60 -7.53 -11.32 -26.66
CA SER A 60 -7.35 -12.72 -27.07
C SER A 60 -8.66 -13.50 -27.07
N ASP A 61 -9.82 -12.83 -26.92
CA ASP A 61 -11.16 -13.42 -26.84
C ASP A 61 -11.32 -14.48 -25.72
N LEU A 62 -10.49 -14.43 -24.67
CA LEU A 62 -10.49 -15.44 -23.61
C LEU A 62 -11.71 -15.34 -22.67
N ASN A 63 -12.36 -14.16 -22.64
CA ASN A 63 -13.44 -13.82 -21.71
C ASN A 63 -14.87 -13.89 -22.31
N GLY A 64 -14.99 -14.20 -23.60
CA GLY A 64 -16.29 -14.26 -24.28
C GLY A 64 -16.97 -12.89 -24.36
N LEU A 65 -18.29 -12.83 -24.09
CA LEU A 65 -19.10 -11.60 -24.24
C LEU A 65 -18.97 -10.60 -23.06
N ASN A 66 -18.29 -10.97 -21.98
CA ASN A 66 -18.18 -10.16 -20.77
C ASN A 66 -16.77 -9.54 -20.68
N SER A 67 -16.67 -8.22 -20.50
CA SER A 67 -15.40 -7.49 -20.48
C SER A 67 -14.89 -7.19 -19.06
N PHE A 68 -13.59 -6.94 -18.90
CA PHE A 68 -12.97 -6.53 -17.62
C PHE A 68 -13.07 -5.02 -17.31
N LEU A 69 -13.77 -4.21 -18.13
CA LEU A 69 -13.73 -2.73 -18.08
C LEU A 69 -12.33 -2.11 -18.26
N ILE A 70 -11.40 -2.85 -18.87
CA ILE A 70 -10.04 -2.39 -19.16
C ILE A 70 -9.96 -2.00 -20.62
N LYS A 71 -9.50 -0.77 -20.88
CA LYS A 71 -9.52 -0.17 -22.23
C LYS A 71 -8.16 0.31 -22.71
N GLU A 72 -7.19 0.31 -21.82
CA GLU A 72 -5.85 0.83 -22.02
C GLU A 72 -4.89 -0.11 -21.30
N HIS A 73 -3.68 -0.25 -21.85
CA HIS A 73 -2.57 -0.94 -21.21
C HIS A 73 -1.35 -0.01 -21.20
N ASP A 74 -0.37 -0.30 -20.36
CA ASP A 74 0.90 0.44 -20.34
C ASP A 74 1.65 0.17 -21.65
N THR A 75 1.67 1.18 -22.53
CA THR A 75 2.33 1.11 -23.82
C THR A 75 3.85 1.24 -23.74
N CYS A 76 4.39 1.48 -22.55
CA CYS A 76 5.81 1.68 -22.38
C CYS A 76 6.63 0.37 -22.35
N PRO A 77 6.36 -0.59 -21.46
CA PRO A 77 7.20 -1.78 -21.34
C PRO A 77 7.13 -2.66 -22.58
N ASP A 78 8.21 -3.40 -22.82
CA ASP A 78 8.17 -4.54 -23.73
C ASP A 78 7.43 -5.68 -23.04
N ILE A 79 6.32 -6.12 -23.64
CA ILE A 79 5.46 -7.17 -23.08
C ILE A 79 5.60 -8.45 -23.89
N THR A 80 5.88 -9.56 -23.21
CA THR A 80 5.93 -10.90 -23.80
C THR A 80 5.01 -11.84 -23.04
N LEU A 81 4.10 -12.52 -23.74
CA LEU A 81 3.16 -13.46 -23.13
C LEU A 81 3.32 -14.87 -23.67
N SER A 82 2.94 -15.86 -22.85
CA SER A 82 2.75 -17.25 -23.25
C SER A 82 1.36 -17.71 -22.81
N PHE A 83 0.73 -18.56 -23.63
CA PHE A 83 -0.53 -19.20 -23.27
C PHE A 83 -0.28 -20.59 -22.70
N SER A 84 -1.29 -21.12 -22.00
CA SER A 84 -1.35 -22.53 -21.62
C SER A 84 -1.25 -23.45 -22.84
N ASN A 85 -0.93 -24.73 -22.62
CA ASN A 85 -0.77 -25.71 -23.70
C ASN A 85 -2.03 -25.85 -24.60
N ASP A 86 -3.21 -25.64 -24.05
CA ASP A 86 -4.49 -25.65 -24.77
C ASP A 86 -4.96 -24.26 -25.20
N SER A 87 -4.13 -23.23 -24.99
CA SER A 87 -4.40 -21.82 -25.30
C SER A 87 -5.65 -21.26 -24.61
N SER A 88 -6.05 -21.84 -23.47
CA SER A 88 -7.25 -21.44 -22.74
C SER A 88 -7.04 -20.26 -21.79
N TYR A 89 -5.81 -19.96 -21.36
CA TYR A 89 -5.49 -18.79 -20.54
C TYR A 89 -4.04 -18.33 -20.76
N ILE A 90 -3.71 -17.13 -20.28
CA ILE A 90 -2.34 -16.61 -20.26
C ILE A 90 -1.57 -17.31 -19.13
N ASP A 91 -0.61 -18.15 -19.48
CA ASP A 91 0.22 -18.90 -18.52
C ASP A 91 1.29 -18.00 -17.89
N SER A 92 1.93 -17.15 -18.70
CA SER A 92 2.88 -16.17 -18.21
C SER A 92 2.83 -14.85 -18.99
N LEU A 93 3.15 -13.76 -18.30
CA LEU A 93 3.28 -12.41 -18.84
C LEU A 93 4.52 -11.74 -18.25
N TRP A 94 5.47 -11.43 -19.10
CA TRP A 94 6.63 -10.60 -18.80
C TRP A 94 6.31 -9.15 -19.15
N ILE A 95 6.56 -8.25 -18.20
CA ILE A 95 6.50 -6.80 -18.38
C ILE A 95 7.91 -6.27 -18.12
N ASP A 96 8.61 -5.85 -19.18
CA ASP A 96 10.00 -5.42 -19.13
C ASP A 96 10.10 -3.91 -19.39
N TYR A 97 10.38 -3.13 -18.35
CA TYR A 97 10.59 -1.68 -18.46
C TYR A 97 12.03 -1.33 -18.89
N GLY A 98 12.90 -2.33 -19.03
CA GLY A 98 14.31 -2.12 -19.34
C GLY A 98 15.09 -1.42 -18.23
N GLU A 99 16.37 -1.14 -18.51
CA GLU A 99 17.26 -0.43 -17.58
C GLU A 99 17.11 1.10 -17.68
N GLU A 100 16.80 1.62 -18.87
CA GLU A 100 16.54 3.05 -19.06
C GLU A 100 15.22 3.46 -18.40
N GLY A 101 14.27 2.52 -18.31
CA GLY A 101 12.97 2.74 -17.72
C GLY A 101 12.10 3.70 -18.51
N CYS A 102 10.93 3.97 -17.96
CA CYS A 102 10.02 4.96 -18.51
C CYS A 102 8.94 5.40 -17.54
N GLU A 103 8.19 6.41 -17.95
CA GLU A 103 7.07 6.95 -17.19
C GLU A 103 5.74 6.57 -17.82
N TRP A 104 4.82 6.08 -17.00
CA TRP A 104 3.42 5.93 -17.38
C TRP A 104 2.52 6.33 -16.22
N LYS A 105 1.54 7.20 -16.50
CA LYS A 105 0.61 7.80 -15.53
C LYS A 105 1.29 8.42 -14.31
N GLY A 106 2.39 9.15 -14.53
CA GLY A 106 3.11 9.89 -13.49
C GLY A 106 3.97 9.03 -12.56
N ARG A 107 4.23 7.78 -12.93
CA ARG A 107 5.09 6.83 -12.21
C ARG A 107 6.21 6.35 -13.12
N THR A 108 7.44 6.56 -12.69
CA THR A 108 8.62 6.06 -13.41
C THR A 108 8.94 4.63 -12.98
N LYS A 109 9.34 3.77 -13.91
CA LYS A 109 9.57 2.34 -13.67
C LYS A 109 10.80 1.85 -14.44
N THR A 110 11.60 1.00 -13.81
CA THR A 110 12.70 0.23 -14.44
C THR A 110 12.66 -1.21 -13.93
N GLY A 111 13.33 -2.14 -14.61
CA GLY A 111 13.32 -3.55 -14.24
C GLY A 111 12.11 -4.29 -14.79
N LYS A 112 11.74 -5.42 -14.16
CA LYS A 112 10.76 -6.36 -14.74
C LYS A 112 9.76 -6.88 -13.73
N ILE A 113 8.58 -7.24 -14.25
CA ILE A 113 7.55 -8.00 -13.53
C ILE A 113 7.30 -9.28 -14.32
N LEU A 114 7.37 -10.43 -13.65
CA LEU A 114 6.89 -11.70 -14.17
C LEU A 114 5.58 -12.06 -13.49
N ILE A 115 4.54 -12.24 -14.27
CA ILE A 115 3.24 -12.72 -13.82
C ILE A 115 3.05 -14.13 -14.36
N THR A 116 2.65 -15.07 -13.50
CA THR A 116 2.29 -16.44 -13.91
C THR A 116 0.94 -16.82 -13.34
N GLN A 117 0.13 -17.54 -14.11
CA GLN A 117 -1.21 -17.98 -13.70
C GLN A 117 -1.38 -19.49 -13.89
N ASN A 118 -2.31 -20.10 -13.16
CA ASN A 118 -2.70 -21.50 -13.34
C ASN A 118 -4.12 -21.68 -13.92
N GLY A 119 -4.74 -20.59 -14.39
CA GLY A 119 -6.10 -20.55 -14.89
C GLY A 119 -6.49 -19.15 -15.37
N LYS A 120 -7.72 -19.02 -15.89
CA LYS A 120 -8.26 -17.74 -16.35
C LYS A 120 -8.47 -16.80 -15.18
N ARG A 121 -8.26 -15.49 -15.38
CA ARG A 121 -8.54 -14.52 -14.32
C ARG A 121 -10.02 -14.54 -13.90
N ASN A 122 -10.98 -14.80 -14.80
CA ASN A 122 -12.41 -14.88 -14.48
C ASN A 122 -12.86 -16.24 -13.90
N GLN A 123 -11.93 -17.04 -13.36
CA GLN A 123 -12.23 -18.34 -12.77
C GLN A 123 -11.86 -18.37 -11.29
N THR A 124 -12.81 -18.83 -10.45
CA THR A 124 -12.54 -19.12 -9.03
C THR A 124 -11.47 -20.20 -8.87
N GLY A 125 -10.55 -19.98 -7.94
CA GLY A 125 -9.41 -20.85 -7.66
C GLY A 125 -8.17 -20.54 -8.51
N THR A 126 -8.25 -19.57 -9.43
CA THR A 126 -7.07 -19.11 -10.18
C THR A 126 -6.08 -18.44 -9.23
N ILE A 127 -4.83 -18.90 -9.28
CA ILE A 127 -3.69 -18.36 -8.56
C ILE A 127 -2.83 -17.59 -9.56
N THR A 128 -2.62 -16.31 -9.28
CA THR A 128 -1.69 -15.44 -10.01
C THR A 128 -0.51 -15.13 -9.10
N LYS A 129 0.69 -15.50 -9.53
CA LYS A 129 1.95 -15.18 -8.83
C LYS A 129 2.64 -14.03 -9.58
N VAL A 130 3.12 -13.06 -8.81
CA VAL A 130 3.81 -11.86 -9.31
C VAL A 130 5.20 -11.81 -8.69
N GLU A 131 6.23 -11.83 -9.54
CA GLU A 131 7.63 -11.76 -9.17
C GLU A 131 8.25 -10.48 -9.69
N LEU A 132 9.00 -9.78 -8.83
CA LEU A 132 9.61 -8.49 -9.11
C LEU A 132 11.12 -8.68 -9.33
N ILE A 133 11.63 -8.32 -10.51
CA ILE A 133 13.04 -8.52 -10.86
C ILE A 133 13.69 -7.16 -11.08
N ASN A 134 14.53 -6.75 -10.14
CA ASN A 134 15.18 -5.43 -10.12
C ASN A 134 14.19 -4.27 -10.34
N LEU A 135 12.94 -4.44 -9.89
CA LEU A 135 11.90 -3.46 -10.10
C LEU A 135 12.17 -2.23 -9.24
N ILE A 136 12.22 -1.07 -9.89
CA ILE A 136 12.23 0.22 -9.21
C ILE A 136 11.00 0.98 -9.69
N ILE A 137 10.20 1.48 -8.75
CA ILE A 137 9.13 2.43 -9.04
C ILE A 137 9.53 3.75 -8.39
N ASP A 138 9.54 4.82 -9.17
CA ASP A 138 10.06 6.12 -8.79
C ASP A 138 11.48 6.02 -8.21
N ASP A 139 11.65 6.30 -6.93
CA ASP A 139 12.94 6.24 -6.24
C ASP A 139 13.10 4.97 -5.38
N TYR A 140 12.18 4.00 -5.44
CA TYR A 140 12.17 2.83 -4.55
C TYR A 140 12.40 1.53 -5.29
N ALA A 141 13.47 0.82 -4.90
CA ALA A 141 13.65 -0.58 -5.26
C ALA A 141 12.69 -1.44 -4.43
N ILE A 142 11.97 -2.33 -5.11
CA ILE A 142 10.93 -3.18 -4.53
C ILE A 142 11.28 -4.63 -4.84
N LEU A 143 11.46 -5.41 -3.77
CA LEU A 143 11.64 -6.84 -3.82
C LEU A 143 10.47 -7.51 -3.10
N GLY A 144 10.09 -8.68 -3.55
CA GLY A 144 9.04 -9.47 -2.92
C GLY A 144 8.33 -10.38 -3.92
N THR A 145 7.43 -11.21 -3.40
CA THR A 145 6.52 -12.00 -4.21
C THR A 145 5.11 -11.74 -3.72
N GLN A 146 4.20 -11.51 -4.68
CA GLN A 146 2.78 -11.40 -4.40
C GLN A 146 2.05 -12.60 -4.99
N ILE A 147 1.12 -13.15 -4.21
CA ILE A 147 0.20 -14.21 -4.63
C ILE A 147 -1.21 -13.64 -4.56
N ILE A 148 -1.97 -13.81 -5.64
CA ILE A 148 -3.37 -13.41 -5.75
C ILE A 148 -4.17 -14.69 -6.01
N GLU A 149 -5.06 -15.06 -5.11
CA GLU A 149 -6.01 -16.15 -5.30
C GLU A 149 -7.40 -15.59 -5.56
N ARG A 150 -7.99 -15.93 -6.71
CA ARG A 150 -9.37 -15.56 -7.03
C ARG A 150 -10.32 -16.42 -6.21
N SER A 151 -10.91 -15.87 -5.15
CA SER A 151 -11.84 -16.61 -4.29
C SER A 151 -13.27 -16.61 -4.82
N GLU A 152 -13.70 -15.53 -5.46
CA GLU A 152 -15.07 -15.38 -5.99
C GLU A 152 -15.08 -14.63 -7.31
N VAL A 153 -16.01 -14.98 -8.19
CA VAL A 153 -16.23 -14.30 -9.47
C VAL A 153 -17.72 -14.00 -9.59
N GLU A 154 -18.05 -12.74 -9.91
CA GLU A 154 -19.43 -12.28 -10.11
C GLU A 154 -19.53 -11.41 -11.37
N ILE A 155 -20.73 -11.32 -11.94
CA ILE A 155 -21.07 -10.32 -12.96
C ILE A 155 -21.82 -9.18 -12.30
N ASN A 156 -21.23 -7.99 -12.33
CA ASN A 156 -21.89 -6.77 -11.89
C ASN A 156 -22.03 -5.82 -13.08
N SER A 157 -23.24 -5.29 -13.30
CA SER A 157 -23.55 -4.38 -14.43
C SER A 157 -23.03 -4.84 -15.81
N GLY A 158 -22.99 -6.16 -16.06
CA GLY A 158 -22.50 -6.76 -17.31
C GLY A 158 -20.97 -6.92 -17.42
N ASN A 159 -20.22 -6.62 -16.36
CA ASN A 159 -18.76 -6.79 -16.33
C ASN A 159 -18.35 -7.77 -15.23
N TRP A 160 -17.21 -8.41 -15.44
CA TRP A 160 -16.62 -9.28 -14.41
C TRP A 160 -16.10 -8.45 -13.24
N ILE A 161 -16.49 -8.84 -12.04
CA ILE A 161 -15.85 -8.44 -10.79
C ILE A 161 -15.37 -9.70 -10.07
N GLY A 162 -14.36 -9.55 -9.23
CA GLY A 162 -13.81 -10.65 -8.46
C GLY A 162 -13.48 -10.25 -7.04
N THR A 163 -13.51 -11.25 -6.16
CA THR A 163 -12.90 -11.17 -4.83
C THR A 163 -11.56 -11.89 -4.90
N ASP A 164 -10.48 -11.19 -4.58
CA ASP A 164 -9.12 -11.69 -4.56
C ASP A 164 -8.62 -11.77 -3.11
N HIS A 165 -7.98 -12.87 -2.75
CA HIS A 165 -7.12 -12.96 -1.57
C HIS A 165 -5.68 -12.67 -1.99
N VAL A 166 -5.11 -11.58 -1.49
CA VAL A 166 -3.81 -11.05 -1.90
C VAL A 166 -2.83 -11.15 -0.74
N GLN A 167 -1.76 -11.91 -0.95
CA GLN A 167 -0.69 -12.12 0.00
C GLN A 167 0.64 -11.60 -0.54
N VAL A 168 1.33 -10.81 0.27
CA VAL A 168 2.70 -10.33 0.01
C VAL A 168 3.57 -10.77 1.17
N ASN A 169 4.65 -11.48 0.86
CA ASN A 169 5.55 -12.05 1.87
C ASN A 169 6.99 -11.56 1.66
N ASP A 170 7.64 -11.19 2.76
CA ASP A 170 9.02 -10.67 2.85
C ASP A 170 9.33 -9.60 1.79
N ALA A 171 8.40 -8.67 1.58
CA ALA A 171 8.69 -7.56 0.68
C ALA A 171 9.72 -6.65 1.32
N ARG A 172 10.75 -6.29 0.56
CA ARG A 172 11.83 -5.39 0.98
C ARG A 172 11.78 -4.16 0.09
N ILE A 173 11.63 -3.01 0.73
CA ILE A 173 11.51 -1.73 0.06
C ILE A 173 12.67 -0.86 0.50
N LYS A 174 13.39 -0.31 -0.47
CA LYS A 174 14.56 0.53 -0.22
C LYS A 174 14.53 1.75 -1.13
N ASN A 175 14.72 2.93 -0.57
CA ASN A 175 14.92 4.13 -1.35
C ASN A 175 16.31 4.08 -1.99
N ASN A 176 16.43 4.18 -3.32
CA ASN A 176 17.72 4.11 -4.02
C ASN A 176 18.68 5.26 -3.68
N LYS A 177 18.16 6.38 -3.15
CA LYS A 177 18.95 7.53 -2.69
C LYS A 177 19.36 7.41 -1.22
N GLN A 178 18.80 6.46 -0.46
CA GLN A 178 19.11 6.23 0.95
C GLN A 178 19.57 4.78 1.18
N LEU A 179 20.14 4.50 2.35
CA LEU A 179 20.59 3.14 2.68
C LEU A 179 19.55 2.33 3.44
N SER A 180 18.51 2.97 3.99
CA SER A 180 17.49 2.32 4.79
C SER A 180 16.55 1.46 3.95
N GLU A 181 16.46 0.20 4.34
CA GLU A 181 15.49 -0.79 3.86
C GLU A 181 14.45 -1.02 4.97
N PHE A 182 13.22 -1.34 4.59
CA PHE A 182 12.20 -1.82 5.51
C PHE A 182 11.49 -3.04 4.92
N ILE A 183 10.93 -3.87 5.81
CA ILE A 183 10.21 -5.10 5.47
C ILE A 183 8.72 -4.86 5.62
N TRP A 184 7.94 -5.37 4.68
CA TRP A 184 6.48 -5.30 4.69
C TRP A 184 5.86 -6.62 4.24
N ASN A 185 4.79 -7.02 4.92
CA ASN A 185 3.98 -8.18 4.62
C ASN A 185 2.52 -7.77 4.62
N SER A 186 1.71 -8.41 3.78
CA SER A 186 0.29 -8.11 3.63
C SER A 186 -0.50 -9.39 3.43
N ASP A 187 -1.65 -9.47 4.09
CA ASP A 187 -2.65 -10.52 3.91
C ASP A 187 -4.01 -9.84 3.92
N ARG A 188 -4.58 -9.68 2.72
CA ARG A 188 -5.77 -8.86 2.49
C ARG A 188 -6.73 -9.49 1.50
N VAL A 189 -8.00 -9.18 1.68
CA VAL A 189 -9.06 -9.41 0.71
C VAL A 189 -9.29 -8.13 -0.07
N ARG A 190 -9.44 -8.26 -1.39
CA ARG A 190 -9.73 -7.17 -2.33
C ARG A 190 -10.95 -7.56 -3.14
N GLN A 191 -12.04 -6.81 -3.02
CA GLN A 191 -13.28 -7.05 -3.74
C GLN A 191 -13.53 -5.95 -4.78
N GLY A 192 -13.67 -6.34 -6.04
CA GLY A 192 -14.09 -5.45 -7.11
C GLY A 192 -15.59 -5.15 -7.04
N ASN A 193 -15.98 -3.91 -7.32
CA ASN A 193 -17.36 -3.47 -7.44
C ASN A 193 -17.44 -2.38 -8.51
N ILE A 194 -18.60 -2.19 -9.14
CA ILE A 194 -18.81 -1.11 -10.10
C ILE A 194 -19.68 -0.04 -9.45
N GLU A 195 -19.09 1.12 -9.24
CA GLU A 195 -19.78 2.29 -8.70
C GLU A 195 -19.78 3.38 -9.79
N ASN A 196 -20.96 3.84 -10.21
CA ASN A 196 -21.14 4.87 -11.24
C ASN A 196 -20.40 4.58 -12.57
N GLY A 197 -20.27 3.31 -12.94
CA GLY A 197 -19.59 2.87 -14.17
C GLY A 197 -18.06 2.77 -14.06
N GLU A 198 -17.49 2.97 -12.87
CA GLU A 198 -16.07 2.79 -12.58
C GLU A 198 -15.83 1.55 -11.73
N LEU A 199 -14.77 0.80 -12.03
CA LEU A 199 -14.33 -0.32 -11.19
C LEU A 199 -13.60 0.21 -9.96
N ILE A 200 -14.14 -0.09 -8.79
CA ILE A 200 -13.62 0.25 -7.47
C ILE A 200 -13.29 -1.04 -6.72
N PHE A 201 -12.13 -1.06 -6.09
CA PHE A 201 -11.72 -2.14 -5.22
C PHE A 201 -11.84 -1.74 -3.76
N CYS A 202 -12.60 -2.52 -2.99
CA CYS A 202 -12.67 -2.45 -1.54
C CYS A 202 -11.64 -3.42 -0.96
N ILE A 203 -10.73 -2.94 -0.11
CA ILE A 203 -9.59 -3.70 0.38
C ILE A 203 -9.61 -3.71 1.91
N GLU A 204 -9.51 -4.90 2.51
CA GLU A 204 -9.46 -5.09 3.96
C GLU A 204 -8.53 -6.23 4.36
N GLY A 205 -7.95 -6.14 5.55
CA GLY A 205 -7.15 -7.20 6.13
C GLY A 205 -6.05 -6.65 7.03
N ASN A 206 -4.91 -7.35 7.05
CA ASN A 206 -3.83 -7.07 7.98
C ASN A 206 -2.50 -6.93 7.23
N MET A 207 -1.63 -6.07 7.77
CA MET A 207 -0.24 -5.95 7.33
C MET A 207 0.66 -5.98 8.55
N ASN A 208 1.94 -6.27 8.33
CA ASN A 208 2.96 -6.20 9.36
C ASN A 208 4.33 -5.99 8.73
N GLY A 209 5.32 -5.60 9.53
CA GLY A 209 6.64 -5.37 8.98
C GLY A 209 7.68 -5.01 10.02
N ILE A 210 8.86 -4.67 9.52
CA ILE A 210 9.96 -4.07 10.28
C ILE A 210 10.27 -2.74 9.59
N ASN A 211 10.13 -1.63 10.31
CA ASN A 211 10.39 -0.32 9.74
C ASN A 211 11.90 -0.09 9.52
N SER A 212 12.24 1.03 8.88
CA SER A 212 13.62 1.39 8.55
C SER A 212 14.52 1.66 9.77
N GLU A 213 13.96 1.76 10.97
CA GLU A 213 14.70 1.85 12.24
C GLU A 213 14.84 0.49 12.95
N GLY A 214 14.26 -0.58 12.41
CA GLY A 214 14.35 -1.93 12.95
C GLY A 214 13.24 -2.31 13.92
N PHE A 215 12.21 -1.47 14.12
CA PHE A 215 11.08 -1.79 14.99
C PHE A 215 9.97 -2.52 14.22
N LYS A 216 9.38 -3.55 14.83
CA LYS A 216 8.21 -4.21 14.23
C LYS A 216 6.96 -3.36 14.40
N TYR A 217 6.04 -3.53 13.46
CA TYR A 217 4.73 -2.91 13.52
C TYR A 217 3.68 -3.85 12.90
N THR A 218 2.43 -3.66 13.30
CA THR A 218 1.27 -4.33 12.69
C THR A 218 0.24 -3.30 12.28
N ILE A 219 -0.58 -3.64 11.29
CA ILE A 219 -1.59 -2.75 10.73
C ILE A 219 -2.86 -3.53 10.50
N THR A 220 -3.98 -2.93 10.85
CA THR A 220 -5.31 -3.49 10.59
C THR A 220 -6.17 -2.48 9.85
N THR A 221 -7.03 -2.96 8.96
CA THR A 221 -8.03 -2.13 8.32
C THR A 221 -9.12 -1.76 9.33
N ARG A 222 -9.33 -0.46 9.56
CA ARG A 222 -10.42 0.07 10.40
C ARG A 222 -11.69 0.29 9.59
N THR A 223 -11.56 0.89 8.43
CA THR A 223 -12.61 0.99 7.41
C THR A 223 -12.02 0.54 6.07
N PRO A 224 -12.77 -0.23 5.26
CA PRO A 224 -12.26 -0.75 4.00
C PRO A 224 -11.64 0.36 3.15
N LEU A 225 -10.43 0.11 2.65
CA LEU A 225 -9.77 1.02 1.73
C LEU A 225 -10.48 0.95 0.38
N LYS A 226 -10.63 2.08 -0.30
CA LYS A 226 -11.12 2.12 -1.67
C LYS A 226 -10.01 2.52 -2.63
N HIS A 227 -9.95 1.83 -3.76
CA HIS A 227 -9.00 2.10 -4.83
C HIS A 227 -9.70 2.10 -6.18
N LYS A 228 -9.36 3.05 -7.05
CA LYS A 228 -9.84 3.08 -8.45
C LYS A 228 -8.72 2.57 -9.35
N LEU A 229 -9.07 1.74 -10.34
CA LEU A 229 -8.11 1.09 -11.25
C LEU A 229 -7.07 2.06 -11.86
N TYR A 230 -7.50 3.26 -12.25
CA TYR A 230 -6.64 4.27 -12.89
C TYR A 230 -6.18 5.39 -11.95
N CYS A 231 -6.41 5.26 -10.64
CA CYS A 231 -5.83 6.13 -9.63
C CYS A 231 -4.58 5.46 -9.09
N PRO A 232 -3.41 6.12 -9.07
CA PRO A 232 -2.17 5.49 -8.57
C PRO A 232 -2.14 5.27 -7.05
N ARG A 233 -3.25 5.54 -6.34
CA ARG A 233 -3.33 5.65 -4.88
C ARG A 233 -4.66 5.14 -4.31
N ILE A 234 -4.69 4.90 -3.01
CA ILE A 234 -5.93 4.69 -2.24
C ILE A 234 -6.65 6.03 -2.13
N ILE A 235 -7.98 6.02 -2.32
CA ILE A 235 -8.80 7.24 -2.38
C ILE A 235 -9.64 7.47 -1.12
N SER A 236 -9.82 6.45 -0.27
CA SER A 236 -10.54 6.57 1.00
C SER A 236 -10.31 5.34 1.87
N GLY A 237 -10.66 5.44 3.14
CA GLY A 237 -10.58 4.36 4.12
C GLY A 237 -9.55 4.68 5.20
N VAL A 238 -9.52 3.86 6.25
CA VAL A 238 -8.71 4.13 7.44
C VAL A 238 -7.96 2.87 7.87
N LEU A 239 -6.66 3.03 8.09
CA LEU A 239 -5.81 2.01 8.72
C LEU A 239 -5.50 2.38 10.16
N ASN A 240 -5.37 1.38 11.03
CA ASN A 240 -4.72 1.52 12.33
C ASN A 240 -3.31 0.93 12.24
N VAL A 241 -2.30 1.67 12.69
CA VAL A 241 -0.91 1.25 12.76
C VAL A 241 -0.49 1.14 14.21
N PHE A 242 -0.05 -0.05 14.59
CA PHE A 242 0.39 -0.40 15.94
C PHE A 242 1.89 -0.65 15.92
N ASP A 243 2.61 -0.07 16.87
CA ASP A 243 4.00 -0.44 17.14
C ASP A 243 4.07 -1.80 17.88
N GLU A 244 5.26 -2.20 18.32
CA GLU A 244 5.46 -3.43 19.09
C GLU A 244 4.69 -3.46 20.41
N SER A 245 4.39 -2.31 21.01
CA SER A 245 3.65 -2.24 22.27
C SER A 245 2.18 -2.59 22.06
N GLY A 246 1.64 -2.33 20.86
CA GLY A 246 0.22 -2.53 20.54
C GLY A 246 -0.72 -1.53 21.21
N ILE A 247 -0.18 -0.51 21.89
CA ILE A 247 -0.94 0.49 22.64
C ILE A 247 -1.00 1.79 21.83
N ASN A 248 -2.15 2.48 21.83
CA ASN A 248 -2.36 3.78 21.18
C ASN A 248 -2.00 3.79 19.68
N PRO A 249 -2.83 3.17 18.81
CA PRO A 249 -2.54 3.14 17.39
C PRO A 249 -2.52 4.55 16.79
N GLN A 250 -1.63 4.74 15.83
CA GLN A 250 -1.72 5.83 14.87
C GLN A 250 -2.71 5.43 13.78
N THR A 251 -3.39 6.39 13.15
CA THR A 251 -4.29 6.09 12.03
C THR A 251 -3.85 6.78 10.76
N ILE A 252 -4.09 6.14 9.62
CA ILE A 252 -3.92 6.74 8.29
C ILE A 252 -5.32 6.86 7.69
N ASP A 253 -5.79 8.09 7.47
CA ASP A 253 -7.05 8.37 6.77
C ASP A 253 -6.73 8.87 5.35
N TYR A 254 -7.15 8.09 4.35
CA TYR A 254 -6.90 8.37 2.92
C TYR A 254 -7.94 9.33 2.30
N GLY A 255 -8.81 9.93 3.10
CA GLY A 255 -9.75 10.94 2.63
C GLY A 255 -11.09 10.38 2.16
N ASN A 256 -11.74 11.12 1.26
CA ASN A 256 -13.18 11.01 1.01
C ASN A 256 -13.56 10.43 -0.37
N GLY A 257 -12.60 9.93 -1.13
CA GLY A 257 -12.81 9.31 -2.44
C GLY A 257 -12.22 10.09 -3.63
N THR A 258 -11.58 11.23 -3.38
CA THR A 258 -10.81 11.98 -4.39
C THR A 258 -9.49 11.27 -4.69
N CYS A 259 -9.09 11.25 -5.97
CA CYS A 259 -7.78 10.74 -6.38
C CYS A 259 -6.75 11.87 -6.24
N ASP A 260 -6.43 12.22 -5.00
CA ASP A 260 -5.43 13.23 -4.67
C ASP A 260 -4.19 12.60 -4.02
N LEU A 261 -3.31 13.46 -3.53
CA LEU A 261 -2.01 13.13 -2.98
C LEU A 261 -2.01 13.20 -1.46
N GLU A 262 -3.17 13.25 -0.80
CA GLU A 262 -3.28 13.66 0.59
C GLU A 262 -3.81 12.53 1.47
N ALA A 263 -3.23 12.41 2.65
CA ALA A 263 -3.77 11.61 3.74
C ALA A 263 -3.52 12.31 5.07
N ILE A 264 -4.31 11.97 6.08
CA ILE A 264 -4.16 12.48 7.43
C ILE A 264 -3.67 11.36 8.32
N ILE A 265 -2.51 11.55 8.95
CA ILE A 265 -2.05 10.70 10.03
C ILE A 265 -2.54 11.27 11.35
N SER A 266 -3.29 10.49 12.12
CA SER A 266 -3.71 10.87 13.47
C SER A 266 -2.99 10.07 14.52
N THR A 267 -2.65 10.76 15.60
CA THR A 267 -2.12 10.21 16.85
C THR A 267 -3.06 10.59 17.98
N GLU A 268 -2.76 10.20 19.23
CA GLU A 268 -3.58 10.62 20.39
C GLU A 268 -3.67 12.15 20.52
N TYR A 269 -2.62 12.87 20.11
CA TYR A 269 -2.47 14.30 20.40
C TYR A 269 -2.51 15.20 19.16
N ASN A 270 -2.09 14.69 18.01
CA ASN A 270 -1.81 15.49 16.82
C ASN A 270 -2.33 14.82 15.55
N ASN A 271 -2.66 15.64 14.55
CA ASN A 271 -2.90 15.24 13.18
C ASN A 271 -1.80 15.82 12.29
N PHE A 272 -1.38 15.04 11.30
CA PHE A 272 -0.35 15.40 10.33
C PHE A 272 -0.89 15.16 8.92
N GLU A 273 -0.93 16.21 8.10
CA GLU A 273 -1.14 16.05 6.67
C GLU A 273 0.13 15.47 6.05
N VAL A 274 -0.03 14.41 5.26
CA VAL A 274 1.06 13.77 4.55
C VAL A 274 0.74 13.62 3.09
N SER A 275 1.79 13.73 2.27
CA SER A 275 1.68 13.39 0.87
C SER A 275 1.82 11.88 0.68
N LEU A 276 0.81 11.28 0.06
CA LEU A 276 0.84 9.89 -0.36
C LEU A 276 1.92 9.68 -1.43
N TRP A 277 2.64 8.56 -1.34
CA TRP A 277 3.63 8.21 -2.36
C TRP A 277 2.93 7.94 -3.69
#